data_AF-A0A7S3CA19-F1
#
_entry.id   AF-A0A7S3CA19-F1
#
_cell.length_a   1.000
_cell.length_b   1.000
_cell.length_c   1.000
_cell.angle_alpha   90.00
_cell.angle_beta   90.00
_cell.angle_gamma   90.00
#
_symmetry.space_group_name_H-M   'P 1'
#
loop_
_entity.id
_entity.type
_entity.pdbx_description
1 polymer ?
#
loop_
_entity_poly.entity_id
_entity_poly.type
_entity_poly.pdbx_seq_one_letter_code
_entity_poly.pdbx_strand_id
1 'polypeptide(L)'
;MSFVGGKLRLKGGCDLSGITKKKKKKKKKSSSSSRRVEAEAEERVGVASTGGYVITDEGPQDKRTDAEKRHEQRLQRREEEEIARAAGKTHRERVKEFNEKLANMSEHYDIPKVGPG
;
A
#
# COMPACT_ATOMS: atom_id res chain seq x y z
N MET A 1 -25.44 -15.55 27.56
CA MET A 1 -25.00 -14.13 27.65
C MET A 1 -25.61 -13.38 26.49
N SER A 2 -26.60 -12.53 26.74
CA SER A 2 -27.27 -11.72 25.72
C SER A 2 -26.43 -10.46 25.44
N PHE A 3 -26.02 -10.26 24.18
CA PHE A 3 -25.37 -9.02 23.76
C PHE A 3 -26.45 -7.96 23.54
N VAL A 4 -26.39 -6.87 24.30
CA VAL A 4 -27.28 -5.71 24.13
C VAL A 4 -26.89 -4.98 22.83
N GLY A 5 -27.70 -5.16 21.80
CA GLY A 5 -27.57 -4.45 20.53
C GLY A 5 -28.02 -2.99 20.66
N GLY A 6 -27.08 -2.09 20.96
CA GLY A 6 -27.32 -0.65 21.03
C GLY A 6 -26.21 0.14 20.36
N LYS A 7 -26.53 1.30 19.76
CA LYS A 7 -25.56 2.18 19.12
C LYS A 7 -24.60 2.73 20.18
N LEU A 8 -23.29 2.55 20.00
CA LEU A 8 -22.26 3.06 20.90
C LEU A 8 -22.41 4.59 21.06
N ARG A 9 -22.53 5.05 22.31
CA ARG A 9 -22.55 6.46 22.69
C ARG A 9 -21.26 6.73 23.47
N LEU A 10 -20.49 7.73 23.06
CA LEU A 10 -19.26 8.12 23.75
C LEU A 10 -19.57 9.23 24.77
N LYS A 11 -18.88 9.20 25.91
CA LYS A 11 -19.03 10.19 26.97
C LYS A 11 -18.59 11.55 26.43
N GLY A 12 -19.52 12.50 26.35
CA GLY A 12 -19.33 13.80 25.68
C GLY A 12 -20.43 14.18 24.68
N GLY A 13 -21.47 13.35 24.50
CA GLY A 13 -22.67 13.71 23.73
C GLY A 13 -22.48 13.75 22.21
N CYS A 14 -21.31 13.32 21.70
CA CYS A 14 -21.09 13.21 20.27
C CYS A 14 -21.67 11.90 19.74
N ASP A 15 -22.82 12.02 19.10
CA ASP A 15 -23.37 10.93 18.32
C ASP A 15 -22.52 10.71 17.07
N LEU A 16 -22.08 9.47 16.82
CA LEU A 16 -21.56 9.03 15.51
C LEU A 16 -22.70 9.07 14.45
N SER A 17 -23.21 10.26 14.14
CA SER A 17 -24.30 10.50 13.19
C SER A 17 -23.81 10.63 11.74
N GLY A 18 -22.49 10.67 11.49
CA GLY A 18 -21.93 10.91 10.16
C GLY A 18 -21.60 9.68 9.30
N ILE A 19 -21.61 8.45 9.85
CA ILE A 19 -21.23 7.25 9.06
C ILE A 19 -22.47 6.64 8.43
N THR A 20 -22.93 7.20 7.32
CA THR A 20 -23.88 6.51 6.43
C THR A 20 -23.13 5.37 5.72
N LYS A 21 -23.36 4.12 6.14
CA LYS A 21 -22.85 2.95 5.39
C LYS A 21 -23.45 2.97 3.97
N LYS A 22 -22.68 3.39 2.97
CA LYS A 22 -23.07 3.28 1.55
C LYS A 22 -23.32 1.80 1.22
N LYS A 23 -24.58 1.46 0.95
CA LYS A 23 -24.98 0.14 0.45
C LYS A 23 -24.40 -0.03 -0.98
N LYS A 24 -23.43 -0.93 -1.15
CA LYS A 24 -22.81 -1.26 -2.45
C LYS A 24 -23.87 -1.88 -3.37
N LYS A 25 -24.37 -1.12 -4.35
CA LYS A 25 -25.22 -1.63 -5.43
C LYS A 25 -24.32 -2.44 -6.39
N LYS A 26 -24.62 -3.73 -6.62
CA LYS A 26 -23.92 -4.59 -7.60
C LYS A 26 -24.07 -3.96 -8.99
N LYS A 27 -22.98 -3.45 -9.57
CA LYS A 27 -22.92 -3.02 -10.97
C LYS A 27 -22.51 -4.24 -11.82
N LYS A 28 -23.35 -4.64 -12.77
CA LYS A 28 -23.03 -5.69 -13.75
C LYS A 28 -21.84 -5.23 -14.59
N LYS A 29 -20.86 -6.13 -14.82
CA LYS A 29 -19.70 -5.88 -15.69
C LYS A 29 -20.18 -5.77 -17.13
N SER A 30 -19.89 -4.66 -17.80
CA SER A 30 -19.81 -4.56 -19.25
C SER A 30 -18.45 -3.98 -19.63
N SER A 31 -17.66 -4.85 -20.25
CA SER A 31 -16.61 -4.64 -21.25
C SER A 31 -16.00 -3.23 -21.48
N SER A 32 -14.65 -3.23 -21.43
CA SER A 32 -13.74 -2.54 -22.36
C SER A 32 -13.90 -1.03 -22.60
N SER A 33 -13.00 -0.24 -22.02
CA SER A 33 -12.34 0.82 -22.78
C SER A 33 -11.05 1.25 -22.06
N SER A 34 -9.94 0.77 -22.59
CA SER A 34 -8.62 1.34 -22.42
C SER A 34 -8.59 2.75 -23.03
N ARG A 35 -8.42 3.78 -22.20
CA ARG A 35 -7.96 5.12 -22.59
C ARG A 35 -6.98 5.54 -21.49
N ARG A 36 -5.67 5.37 -21.70
CA ARG A 36 -4.74 6.42 -22.16
C ARG A 36 -5.03 7.75 -21.48
N VAL A 37 -4.23 8.07 -20.46
CA VAL A 37 -3.90 9.44 -20.11
C VAL A 37 -2.40 9.43 -19.79
N GLU A 38 -1.60 9.65 -20.83
CA GLU A 38 -0.20 10.05 -20.71
C GLU A 38 -0.15 11.53 -20.35
N ALA A 39 0.89 11.89 -19.60
CA ALA A 39 1.61 13.16 -19.57
C ALA A 39 0.86 14.45 -19.98
N GLU A 40 0.49 15.25 -18.99
CA GLU A 40 0.30 16.70 -19.13
C GLU A 40 0.86 17.35 -17.85
N ALA A 41 2.19 17.30 -17.71
CA ALA A 41 2.89 18.37 -17.03
C ALA A 41 3.07 19.44 -18.10
N GLU A 42 2.40 20.59 -17.96
CA GLU A 42 2.91 21.93 -18.26
C GLU A 42 1.99 22.98 -17.64
N GLU A 43 2.64 23.81 -16.82
CA GLU A 43 2.34 25.20 -16.46
C GLU A 43 0.89 25.70 -16.49
N ARG A 44 0.32 25.90 -15.30
CA ARG A 44 -0.70 26.94 -15.10
C ARG A 44 -0.23 27.88 -14.00
N VAL A 45 0.63 28.83 -14.36
CA VAL A 45 0.85 30.05 -13.57
C VAL A 45 -0.40 30.92 -13.75
N GLY A 46 -1.42 30.64 -12.94
CA GLY A 46 -2.61 31.47 -12.82
C GLY A 46 -2.50 32.34 -11.58
N VAL A 47 -1.93 33.53 -11.73
CA VAL A 47 -2.00 34.57 -10.69
C VAL A 47 -3.45 35.07 -10.63
N ALA A 48 -4.27 34.43 -9.80
CA ALA A 48 -5.56 34.95 -9.39
C ALA A 48 -5.36 35.81 -8.14
N SER A 49 -5.15 37.11 -8.35
CA SER A 49 -5.17 38.10 -7.27
C SER A 49 -6.61 38.33 -6.84
N THR A 50 -7.01 37.72 -5.72
CA THR A 50 -8.20 38.09 -4.96
C THR A 50 -7.84 38.22 -3.49
N GLY A 51 -7.58 39.46 -3.06
CA GLY A 51 -7.60 39.85 -1.66
C GLY A 51 -6.35 39.52 -0.83
N GLY A 52 -5.31 40.35 -0.93
CA GLY A 52 -4.38 40.68 0.17
C GLY A 52 -3.56 39.58 0.84
N TYR A 53 -3.63 38.32 0.41
CA TYR A 53 -2.84 37.23 0.97
C TYR A 53 -1.69 36.88 0.03
N VAL A 54 -0.46 37.09 0.49
CA VAL A 54 0.74 36.58 -0.18
C VAL A 54 0.73 35.06 0.01
N ILE A 55 0.28 34.33 -1.01
CA ILE A 55 0.55 32.88 -1.09
C ILE A 55 2.01 32.76 -1.51
N THR A 56 2.92 32.73 -0.53
CA THR A 56 4.23 32.15 -0.76
C THR A 56 3.97 30.70 -1.15
N ASP A 57 4.25 30.34 -2.41
CA ASP A 57 4.25 28.96 -2.89
C ASP A 57 5.42 28.22 -2.25
N GLU A 58 5.34 28.08 -0.93
CA GLU A 58 6.16 27.19 -0.18
C GLU A 58 5.62 25.79 -0.52
N GLY A 59 6.29 25.13 -1.46
CA GLY A 59 5.99 23.74 -1.83
C GLY A 59 5.75 22.86 -0.59
N PRO A 60 5.02 21.74 -0.74
CA PRO A 60 4.39 21.03 0.37
C PRO A 60 5.35 20.85 1.55
N GLN A 61 5.17 21.70 2.58
CA GLN A 61 6.01 21.71 3.77
C GLN A 61 5.98 20.30 4.37
N ASP A 62 7.14 19.66 4.49
CA ASP A 62 7.24 18.28 4.95
C ASP A 62 6.89 18.21 6.44
N LYS A 63 5.63 17.87 6.72
CA LYS A 63 5.06 17.75 8.08
C LYS A 63 5.52 16.50 8.83
N ARG A 64 6.40 15.69 8.24
CA ARG A 64 6.88 14.44 8.84
C ARG A 64 7.74 14.69 10.06
N THR A 65 7.56 13.84 11.06
CA THR A 65 8.41 13.77 12.25
C THR A 65 9.81 13.22 11.91
N ASP A 66 10.81 13.50 12.73
CA ASP A 66 12.18 13.00 12.52
C ASP A 66 12.24 11.46 12.47
N ALA A 67 11.37 10.79 13.23
CA ALA A 67 11.24 9.34 13.21
C ALA A 67 10.71 8.82 11.86
N GLU A 68 9.70 9.51 11.29
CA GLU A 68 9.15 9.18 9.97
C GLU A 68 10.18 9.41 8.87
N LYS A 69 10.94 10.51 8.92
CA LYS A 69 12.03 10.78 7.97
C LYS A 69 13.09 9.68 7.97
N ARG A 70 13.52 9.22 9.15
CA ARG A 70 14.46 8.09 9.28
C ARG A 70 13.89 6.76 8.82
N HIS A 71 12.59 6.56 8.97
CA HIS A 71 11.92 5.35 8.48
C HIS A 71 11.87 5.33 6.96
N GLU A 72 11.49 6.46 6.35
CA GLU A 72 11.41 6.58 4.90
C GLU A 72 12.77 6.44 4.23
N GLN A 73 13.82 7.04 4.78
CA GLN A 73 15.19 6.82 4.27
C GLN A 73 15.60 5.34 4.31
N ARG A 74 15.18 4.59 5.34
CA ARG A 74 15.43 3.14 5.40
C ARG A 74 14.60 2.36 4.39
N LEU A 75 13.36 2.77 4.15
CA LEU A 75 12.51 2.16 3.12
C LEU A 75 13.09 2.39 1.73
N GLN A 76 13.47 3.63 1.41
CA GLN A 76 14.08 3.99 0.12
C GLN A 76 15.34 3.15 -0.14
N ARG A 77 16.23 3.03 0.85
CA ARG A 77 17.42 2.16 0.73
C ARG A 77 17.07 0.70 0.43
N ARG A 78 16.07 0.15 1.12
CA ARG A 78 15.63 -1.24 0.90
C ARG A 78 14.98 -1.42 -0.46
N GLU A 79 14.18 -0.44 -0.88
CA GLU A 79 13.50 -0.45 -2.17
C GLU A 79 14.52 -0.43 -3.32
N GLU A 80 15.56 0.41 -3.23
CA GLU A 80 16.67 0.41 -4.18
C GLU A 80 17.36 -0.96 -4.28
N GLU A 81 17.64 -1.59 -3.13
CA GLU A 81 18.23 -2.93 -3.08
C GLU A 81 17.30 -4.01 -3.68
N GLU A 82 16.01 -3.96 -3.36
CA GLU A 82 15.00 -4.89 -3.88
C GLU A 82 14.82 -4.73 -5.40
N ILE A 83 14.78 -3.50 -5.89
CA ILE A 83 14.71 -3.18 -7.32
C ILE A 83 15.97 -3.71 -8.02
N ALA A 84 17.16 -3.46 -7.48
CA ALA A 84 18.41 -3.96 -8.07
C ALA A 84 18.43 -5.49 -8.15
N ARG A 85 17.99 -6.19 -7.08
CA ARG A 85 17.89 -7.66 -7.08
C ARG A 85 16.84 -8.19 -8.05
N ALA A 86 15.68 -7.53 -8.15
CA ALA A 86 14.59 -7.94 -9.03
C ALA A 86 14.91 -7.67 -10.50
N ALA A 87 15.64 -6.59 -10.80
CA ALA A 87 16.06 -6.22 -12.15
C ALA A 87 17.06 -7.21 -12.74
N GLY A 88 17.91 -7.82 -11.91
CA GLY A 88 18.93 -8.78 -12.35
C GLY A 88 18.40 -10.12 -12.85
N LYS A 89 17.13 -10.49 -12.57
CA LYS A 89 16.59 -11.82 -12.90
C LYS A 89 15.31 -11.75 -13.72
N THR A 90 15.29 -12.46 -14.84
CA THR A 90 14.06 -12.60 -15.64
C THR A 90 13.02 -13.44 -14.89
N HIS A 91 11.74 -13.28 -15.22
CA HIS A 91 10.68 -14.09 -14.59
C HIS A 91 10.91 -15.60 -14.80
N ARG A 92 11.38 -15.98 -15.99
CA ARG A 92 11.68 -17.38 -16.33
C ARG A 92 12.81 -17.93 -15.47
N GLU A 93 13.88 -17.16 -15.24
CA GLU A 93 14.96 -17.54 -14.32
C GLU A 93 14.44 -17.70 -12.88
N ARG A 94 13.61 -16.77 -12.40
CA ARG A 94 12.99 -16.87 -11.07
C ARG A 94 12.15 -18.14 -10.90
N VAL A 95 11.38 -18.51 -11.93
CA VAL A 95 10.60 -19.76 -11.94
C VAL A 95 11.53 -20.98 -11.97
N LYS A 96 12.61 -20.94 -12.76
CA LYS A 96 13.59 -22.03 -12.82
C LYS A 96 14.29 -22.24 -11.48
N GLU A 97 14.81 -21.18 -10.87
CA GLU A 97 15.45 -21.21 -9.55
C GLU A 97 14.48 -21.72 -8.46
N PHE A 98 13.22 -21.30 -8.52
CA PHE A 98 12.19 -21.78 -7.59
C PHE A 98 11.95 -23.28 -7.76
N ASN A 99 11.81 -23.76 -8.99
CA ASN A 99 11.60 -25.18 -9.27
C ASN A 99 12.83 -26.03 -8.88
N GLU A 100 14.05 -25.53 -9.14
CA GLU A 100 15.29 -26.17 -8.70
C GLU A 100 15.35 -26.25 -7.16
N LYS A 101 14.95 -25.18 -6.45
CA LYS A 101 14.87 -25.18 -4.99
C LYS A 101 13.85 -26.19 -4.46
N LEU A 102 12.70 -26.32 -5.11
CA LEU A 102 11.69 -27.33 -4.75
C LEU A 102 12.19 -28.75 -4.98
N ALA A 103 12.87 -29.00 -6.10
CA ALA A 103 13.44 -30.30 -6.42
C ALA A 103 14.53 -30.71 -5.42
N ASN A 104 15.32 -29.74 -4.92
CA ASN A 104 16.36 -29.98 -3.92
C ASN A 104 15.83 -30.00 -2.47
N MET A 105 14.56 -29.68 -2.25
CA MET A 105 13.98 -29.62 -0.91
C MET A 105 13.70 -31.04 -0.41
N SER A 106 14.00 -31.32 0.86
CA SER A 106 13.72 -32.63 1.44
C SER A 106 12.22 -32.87 1.50
N GLU A 107 11.79 -34.05 1.06
CA GLU A 107 10.39 -34.49 1.16
C GLU A 107 9.96 -34.61 2.63
N HIS A 108 10.87 -35.08 3.48
CA HIS A 108 10.64 -35.29 4.91
C HIS A 108 11.51 -34.34 5.74
N TYR A 109 10.87 -33.59 6.64
CA TYR A 109 11.50 -32.66 7.58
C TYR A 109 11.66 -33.25 8.99
N ASP A 110 11.49 -34.56 9.13
CA ASP A 110 11.56 -35.26 10.40
C ASP A 110 12.66 -36.33 10.36
N ILE A 111 13.24 -36.62 11.51
CA ILE A 111 14.29 -37.63 11.62
C ILE A 111 13.60 -38.99 11.58
N PRO A 112 14.01 -39.89 10.67
CA PRO A 112 13.45 -41.24 10.65
C PRO A 112 13.68 -41.89 12.01
N LYS A 113 12.64 -42.56 12.51
CA LYS A 113 12.66 -43.17 13.84
C LYS A 113 13.75 -44.24 13.92
N VAL A 114 14.84 -43.93 14.61
CA VAL A 114 15.90 -44.90 14.93
C VAL A 114 15.43 -45.77 16.11
N GLY A 115 15.24 -47.06 15.84
CA GLY A 115 14.95 -48.06 16.87
C GLY A 115 16.23 -48.46 17.61
N PRO A 116 16.14 -48.79 18.91
CA PRO A 116 17.28 -49.32 19.65
C PRO A 116 17.62 -50.72 19.12
N GLY A 117 18.71 -50.79 18.35
CA GLY A 117 19.48 -52.00 18.08
C GLY A 117 20.82 -51.88 18.77
#